data_AF-A0A2Z6Q9T2-F1
#
_entry.id   AF-A0A2Z6Q9T2-F1
#
_cell.length_a   1.000
_cell.length_b   1.000
_cell.length_c   1.000
_cell.angle_alpha   90.00
_cell.angle_beta   90.00
_cell.angle_gamma   90.00
#
_symmetry.space_group_name_H-M   'P 1'
#
loop_
_entity.id
_entity.type
_entity.pdbx_description
1 polymer ?
#
loop_
_entity_poly.entity_id
_entity_poly.type
_entity_poly.pdbx_seq_one_letter_code
_entity_poly.pdbx_strand_id
1 'polypeptide(L)'
;MTNKIKRKIIDWIEEAERLQQKLIILGNFNEADKATNKTNRLNTKCLHNLNLNDISSCLAGNEVLDTWTNGFNSSRINYIFTSDNILSNIIRHEVKKLENIQTDHKALTITIKLAEVLDFDKNSMIKDIKKQKTWIKPDLKDWETIAATVEEQILKVDPHITINWNTVVEIYQNAYQEVIKIKKATIEEEIKAMADRSDKEIRNNNPQIYIQNMIAERDRLLYLEYMGHRIEKFINKLLDKLYNKHCREMAKNFQIAKRMYNAISILPHWNEENMTDKRNKLKIESLVKLYNNKEFIEDKKLDYDKLRELTYRKSFKENIKKIEHLSNEMTKDIINTNIDINIRTRETYLENDIGKMIDRILERKREKIDMSNLFIKENGIFTIETDKEKIKERVHNHYKAWTRKRNV
;
A
#
# COMPACT_ATOMS: atom_id res chain seq x y z
N MET A 1 -21.42 -26.15 12.02
CA MET A 1 -20.11 -25.46 12.10
C MET A 1 -19.52 -25.19 10.71
N THR A 2 -19.55 -26.16 9.80
CA THR A 2 -18.96 -26.12 8.44
C THR A 2 -19.51 -25.01 7.53
N ASN A 3 -20.80 -24.69 7.58
CA ASN A 3 -21.39 -23.59 6.78
C ASN A 3 -20.87 -22.20 7.13
N LYS A 4 -20.43 -21.97 8.38
CA LYS A 4 -19.89 -20.66 8.82
C LYS A 4 -18.46 -20.45 8.32
N ILE A 5 -17.65 -21.51 8.30
CA ILE A 5 -16.29 -21.48 7.74
C ILE A 5 -16.35 -21.27 6.23
N LYS A 6 -17.24 -22.02 5.54
CA LYS A 6 -17.47 -21.86 4.11
C LYS A 6 -17.85 -20.43 3.72
N ARG A 7 -18.79 -19.80 4.44
CA ARG A 7 -19.16 -18.39 4.20
C ARG A 7 -17.95 -17.46 4.36
N LYS A 8 -17.16 -17.61 5.41
CA LYS A 8 -15.95 -16.79 5.60
C LYS A 8 -14.92 -16.96 4.49
N ILE A 9 -14.72 -18.19 4.00
CA ILE A 9 -13.83 -18.45 2.86
C ILE A 9 -14.32 -17.71 1.61
N ILE A 10 -15.62 -17.75 1.34
CA ILE A 10 -16.24 -17.00 0.24
C ILE A 10 -16.02 -15.50 0.44
N ASP A 11 -16.36 -14.95 1.61
CA ASP A 11 -16.20 -13.52 1.90
C ASP A 11 -14.74 -13.05 1.72
N TRP A 12 -13.76 -13.87 2.14
CA TRP A 12 -12.33 -13.55 1.97
C TRP A 12 -11.89 -13.60 0.50
N ILE A 13 -12.40 -14.53 -0.28
CA ILE A 13 -12.08 -14.64 -1.70
C ILE A 13 -12.73 -13.49 -2.48
N GLU A 14 -14.01 -13.20 -2.24
CA GLU A 14 -14.71 -12.06 -2.84
C GLU A 14 -14.03 -10.73 -2.50
N GLU A 15 -13.55 -10.56 -1.27
CA GLU A 15 -12.77 -9.39 -0.90
C GLU A 15 -11.44 -9.32 -1.65
N ALA A 16 -10.71 -10.43 -1.77
CA ALA A 16 -9.46 -10.47 -2.49
C ALA A 16 -9.64 -10.17 -3.99
N GLU A 17 -10.71 -10.68 -4.60
CA GLU A 17 -11.11 -10.36 -5.98
C GLU A 17 -11.43 -8.86 -6.13
N ARG A 18 -12.21 -8.29 -5.22
CA ARG A 18 -12.50 -6.84 -5.18
C ARG A 18 -11.22 -6.00 -5.05
N LEU A 19 -10.23 -6.49 -4.32
CA LEU A 19 -8.91 -5.87 -4.16
C LEU A 19 -7.93 -6.20 -5.29
N GLN A 20 -8.36 -6.94 -6.32
CA GLN A 20 -7.54 -7.41 -7.44
C GLN A 20 -6.29 -8.18 -7.01
N GLN A 21 -6.39 -8.93 -5.91
CA GLN A 21 -5.29 -9.72 -5.36
C GLN A 21 -5.21 -11.11 -6.01
N LYS A 22 -3.99 -11.62 -6.18
CA LYS A 22 -3.76 -13.02 -6.51
C LYS A 22 -3.70 -13.83 -5.21
N LEU A 23 -4.27 -15.04 -5.23
CA LEU A 23 -4.55 -15.80 -4.02
C LEU A 23 -3.67 -17.04 -3.92
N ILE A 24 -3.07 -17.22 -2.74
CA ILE A 24 -2.48 -18.48 -2.28
C ILE A 24 -3.16 -18.83 -0.95
N ILE A 25 -3.79 -19.99 -0.88
CA ILE A 25 -4.40 -20.52 0.34
C ILE A 25 -3.71 -21.83 0.66
N LEU A 26 -3.01 -21.89 1.80
CA LEU A 26 -2.25 -23.07 2.21
C LEU A 26 -2.56 -23.45 3.66
N GLY A 27 -2.45 -24.75 3.96
CA GLY A 27 -2.55 -25.23 5.33
C GLY A 27 -3.01 -26.67 5.44
N ASN A 28 -3.27 -27.09 6.68
CA ASN A 28 -3.92 -28.36 6.99
C ASN A 28 -5.44 -28.17 6.96
N PHE A 29 -6.09 -28.84 6.00
CA PHE A 29 -7.55 -28.78 5.84
C PHE A 29 -8.27 -29.90 6.60
N ASN A 30 -7.55 -30.90 7.10
CA ASN A 30 -8.11 -32.13 7.69
C ASN A 30 -9.14 -32.85 6.79
N GLU A 31 -9.07 -32.63 5.47
CA GLU A 31 -9.92 -33.28 4.47
C GLU A 31 -9.05 -34.17 3.59
N ALA A 32 -9.25 -35.50 3.63
CA ALA A 32 -8.47 -36.42 2.82
C ALA A 32 -8.93 -36.43 1.36
N ASP A 33 -7.97 -36.42 0.44
CA ASP A 33 -8.18 -36.43 -1.02
C ASP A 33 -8.75 -37.74 -1.58
N LYS A 34 -8.68 -38.83 -0.80
CA LYS A 34 -9.26 -40.15 -1.08
C LYS A 34 -10.43 -40.54 -0.18
N ALA A 35 -10.96 -39.60 0.62
CA ALA A 35 -12.14 -39.88 1.46
C ALA A 35 -13.33 -40.37 0.60
N THR A 36 -13.91 -41.52 0.97
CA THR A 36 -15.04 -42.17 0.29
C THR A 36 -16.36 -41.42 0.45
N ASN A 37 -16.51 -40.63 1.53
CA ASN A 37 -17.70 -39.83 1.78
C ASN A 37 -17.54 -38.39 1.26
N LYS A 38 -18.30 -38.05 0.20
CA LYS A 38 -18.33 -36.71 -0.43
C LYS A 38 -18.72 -35.56 0.52
N THR A 39 -19.34 -35.86 1.66
CA THR A 39 -19.74 -34.89 2.69
C THR A 39 -18.57 -34.37 3.54
N ASN A 40 -17.41 -35.05 3.53
CA ASN A 40 -16.22 -34.68 4.31
C ASN A 40 -15.23 -33.74 3.57
N ARG A 41 -15.59 -33.22 2.39
CA ARG A 41 -14.73 -32.33 1.57
C ARG A 41 -15.36 -30.97 1.32
N LEU A 42 -15.84 -30.32 2.37
CA LEU A 42 -16.63 -29.10 2.22
C LEU A 42 -15.75 -27.89 1.90
N ASN A 43 -14.55 -27.80 2.47
CA ASN A 43 -13.66 -26.67 2.28
C ASN A 43 -12.90 -26.77 0.96
N THR A 44 -12.27 -27.92 0.67
CA THR A 44 -11.54 -28.15 -0.59
C THR A 44 -12.46 -28.03 -1.82
N LYS A 45 -13.68 -28.58 -1.74
CA LYS A 45 -14.68 -28.42 -2.81
C LYS A 45 -15.16 -26.97 -2.96
N CYS A 46 -15.27 -26.22 -1.86
CA CYS A 46 -15.62 -24.80 -1.93
C CYS A 46 -14.55 -24.01 -2.68
N LEU A 47 -13.27 -24.27 -2.42
CA LEU A 47 -12.17 -23.59 -3.10
C LEU A 47 -12.12 -23.94 -4.60
N HIS A 48 -12.35 -25.20 -4.96
CA HIS A 48 -12.51 -25.59 -6.37
C HIS A 48 -13.67 -24.89 -7.06
N ASN A 49 -14.82 -24.77 -6.39
CA ASN A 49 -15.98 -24.06 -6.94
C ASN A 49 -15.74 -22.55 -7.09
N LEU A 50 -14.73 -21.99 -6.41
CA LEU A 50 -14.28 -20.60 -6.52
C LEU A 50 -13.09 -20.47 -7.48
N ASN A 51 -12.92 -21.42 -8.40
CA ASN A 51 -11.86 -21.43 -9.42
C ASN A 51 -10.43 -21.35 -8.86
N LEU A 52 -10.20 -21.89 -7.66
CA LEU A 52 -8.86 -22.09 -7.14
C LEU A 52 -8.36 -23.51 -7.43
N ASN A 53 -7.10 -23.59 -7.84
CA ASN A 53 -6.46 -24.82 -8.25
C ASN A 53 -5.68 -25.45 -7.10
N ASP A 54 -5.98 -26.71 -6.80
CA ASP A 54 -5.15 -27.56 -5.95
C ASP A 54 -3.86 -27.91 -6.69
N ILE A 55 -2.75 -27.28 -6.30
CA ILE A 55 -1.48 -27.40 -7.00
C ILE A 55 -1.03 -28.86 -7.09
N SER A 56 -1.17 -29.62 -5.99
CA SER A 56 -0.69 -31.00 -5.97
C SER A 56 -1.46 -31.88 -6.95
N SER A 57 -2.77 -31.65 -7.09
CA SER A 57 -3.61 -32.32 -8.08
C SER A 57 -3.24 -31.89 -9.51
N CYS A 58 -3.05 -30.59 -9.72
CA CYS A 58 -2.75 -30.04 -11.04
C CYS A 58 -1.36 -30.42 -11.57
N LEU A 59 -0.34 -30.48 -10.71
CA LEU A 59 1.05 -30.73 -11.10
C LEU A 59 1.46 -32.21 -11.04
N ALA A 60 0.98 -32.96 -10.04
CA ALA A 60 1.37 -34.37 -9.85
C ALA A 60 0.31 -35.36 -10.37
N GLY A 61 -0.88 -34.90 -10.78
CA GLY A 61 -1.94 -35.75 -11.33
C GLY A 61 -2.36 -36.85 -10.37
N ASN A 62 -2.21 -38.12 -10.77
CA ASN A 62 -2.57 -39.28 -9.95
C ASN A 62 -1.49 -39.68 -8.91
N GLU A 63 -0.30 -39.10 -8.98
CA GLU A 63 0.84 -39.42 -8.10
C GLU A 63 0.90 -38.52 -6.86
N VAL A 64 -0.26 -38.09 -6.36
CA VAL A 64 -0.29 -37.13 -5.27
C VAL A 64 0.26 -37.75 -3.98
N LEU A 65 1.32 -37.15 -3.46
CA LEU A 65 2.03 -37.61 -2.27
C LEU A 65 1.27 -37.29 -0.98
N ASP A 66 1.26 -38.24 -0.05
CA ASP A 66 0.69 -38.06 1.28
C ASP A 66 1.49 -37.06 2.10
N THR A 67 0.77 -36.20 2.82
CA THR A 67 1.35 -35.10 3.62
C THR A 67 1.21 -35.30 5.12
N TRP A 68 0.54 -36.37 5.55
CA TRP A 68 0.31 -36.73 6.95
C TRP A 68 0.30 -38.25 7.11
N THR A 69 0.77 -38.75 8.24
CA THR A 69 0.71 -40.17 8.61
C THR A 69 0.55 -40.36 10.11
N ASN A 70 -0.26 -41.32 10.53
CA ASN A 70 -0.32 -41.75 11.94
C ASN A 70 0.63 -42.92 12.26
N GLY A 71 1.55 -43.24 11.34
CA GLY A 71 2.46 -44.40 11.43
C GLY A 71 1.90 -45.68 10.81
N PHE A 72 0.60 -45.78 10.61
CA PHE A 72 -0.07 -46.95 10.00
C PHE A 72 -0.71 -46.61 8.66
N ASN A 73 -1.42 -45.49 8.62
CA ASN A 73 -2.11 -44.96 7.47
C ASN A 73 -1.49 -43.61 7.09
N SER A 74 -1.53 -43.31 5.80
CA SER A 74 -1.09 -42.01 5.26
C SER A 74 -2.22 -41.35 4.50
N SER A 75 -2.25 -40.03 4.51
CA SER A 75 -3.26 -39.25 3.81
C SER A 75 -2.71 -37.90 3.38
N ARG A 76 -3.26 -37.37 2.28
CA ARG A 76 -3.09 -35.97 1.94
C ARG A 76 -4.20 -35.13 2.55
N ILE A 77 -3.82 -34.33 3.54
CA ILE A 77 -4.70 -33.38 4.23
C ILE A 77 -4.17 -31.93 4.20
N ASN A 78 -2.92 -31.76 3.76
CA ASN A 78 -2.32 -30.45 3.56
C ASN A 78 -2.43 -30.08 2.08
N TYR A 79 -2.87 -28.84 1.82
CA TYR A 79 -3.14 -28.35 0.47
C TYR A 79 -2.50 -26.98 0.27
N ILE A 80 -2.19 -26.69 -0.99
CA ILE A 80 -1.92 -25.32 -1.45
C ILE A 80 -2.83 -25.08 -2.66
N PHE A 81 -3.78 -24.17 -2.49
CA PHE A 81 -4.70 -23.69 -3.52
C PHE A 81 -4.22 -22.35 -4.06
N THR A 82 -4.27 -22.17 -5.38
CA THR A 82 -3.87 -20.90 -6.00
C THR A 82 -4.77 -20.50 -7.17
N SER A 83 -4.80 -19.21 -7.48
CA SER A 83 -5.39 -18.72 -8.74
C SER A 83 -4.52 -19.09 -9.94
N ASP A 84 -5.13 -19.21 -11.13
CA ASP A 84 -4.49 -19.65 -12.39
C ASP A 84 -3.15 -18.98 -12.66
N ASN A 85 -3.08 -17.65 -12.48
CA ASN A 85 -1.88 -16.86 -12.75
C ASN A 85 -0.68 -17.25 -11.89
N ILE A 86 -0.90 -17.79 -10.70
CA ILE A 86 0.18 -18.26 -9.84
C ILE A 86 0.59 -19.67 -10.24
N LEU A 87 -0.38 -20.54 -10.56
CA LEU A 87 -0.14 -21.92 -10.98
C LEU A 87 0.83 -21.99 -12.18
N SER A 88 0.64 -21.14 -13.19
CA SER A 88 1.49 -21.07 -14.38
C SER A 88 2.95 -20.66 -14.10
N ASN A 89 3.23 -20.15 -12.90
CA ASN A 89 4.54 -19.61 -12.51
C ASN A 89 5.24 -20.45 -11.45
N ILE A 90 4.68 -21.61 -11.10
CA ILE A 90 5.31 -22.56 -10.19
C ILE A 90 6.44 -23.27 -10.94
N ILE A 91 7.65 -23.17 -10.42
CA ILE A 91 8.84 -23.80 -10.99
C ILE A 91 9.25 -25.07 -10.25
N ARG A 92 8.70 -25.31 -9.05
CA ARG A 92 8.99 -26.50 -8.24
C ARG A 92 7.84 -26.80 -7.28
N HIS A 93 7.52 -28.07 -7.10
CA HIS A 93 6.54 -28.60 -6.15
C HIS A 93 7.12 -29.85 -5.51
N GLU A 94 7.13 -29.92 -4.17
CA GLU A 94 7.71 -31.06 -3.44
C GLU A 94 7.00 -31.31 -2.11
N VAL A 95 6.94 -32.59 -1.71
CA VAL A 95 6.56 -33.02 -0.36
C VAL A 95 7.78 -33.60 0.34
N LYS A 96 8.25 -32.95 1.41
CA LYS A 96 9.48 -33.31 2.13
C LYS A 96 9.22 -33.77 3.55
N LYS A 97 9.88 -34.83 3.98
CA LYS A 97 9.97 -35.18 5.40
C LYS A 97 10.85 -34.15 6.12
N LEU A 98 10.43 -33.71 7.30
CA LEU A 98 11.19 -32.78 8.13
C LEU A 98 12.05 -33.60 9.10
N GLU A 99 13.34 -33.75 8.81
CA GLU A 99 14.23 -34.64 9.57
C GLU A 99 14.49 -34.18 11.01
N ASN A 100 14.45 -32.86 11.25
CA ASN A 100 14.80 -32.25 12.53
C ASN A 100 13.59 -31.80 13.36
N ILE A 101 12.36 -32.17 12.96
CA ILE A 101 11.12 -31.79 13.66
C ILE A 101 10.30 -33.04 13.91
N GLN A 102 9.96 -33.29 15.17
CA GLN A 102 9.05 -34.39 15.53
C GLN A 102 7.62 -34.01 15.16
N THR A 103 7.19 -34.43 13.96
CA THR A 103 5.84 -34.21 13.45
C THR A 103 5.37 -35.40 12.63
N ASP A 104 4.06 -35.63 12.66
CA ASP A 104 3.30 -36.55 11.83
C ASP A 104 3.00 -36.00 10.41
N HIS A 105 3.43 -34.76 10.13
CA HIS A 105 3.27 -34.09 8.84
C HIS A 105 4.55 -34.12 7.97
N LYS A 106 4.37 -34.11 6.66
CA LYS A 106 5.41 -33.75 5.67
C LYS A 106 5.17 -32.32 5.17
N ALA A 107 6.24 -31.59 4.91
CA ALA A 107 6.18 -30.24 4.37
C ALA A 107 5.78 -30.27 2.89
N LEU A 108 4.62 -29.70 2.56
CA LEU A 108 4.21 -29.42 1.18
C LEU A 108 4.78 -28.06 0.77
N THR A 109 5.60 -28.03 -0.26
CA THR A 109 6.38 -26.86 -0.67
C THR A 109 6.19 -26.56 -2.15
N ILE A 110 6.19 -25.26 -2.48
CA ILE A 110 6.21 -24.76 -3.85
C ILE A 110 7.25 -23.65 -4.00
N THR A 111 7.82 -23.50 -5.18
CA THR A 111 8.65 -22.35 -5.55
C THR A 111 8.02 -21.65 -6.74
N ILE A 112 7.88 -20.33 -6.67
CA ILE A 112 7.14 -19.52 -7.64
C ILE A 112 8.08 -18.44 -8.18
N LYS A 113 8.08 -18.23 -9.49
CA LYS A 113 8.77 -17.09 -10.11
C LYS A 113 7.88 -15.84 -10.00
N LEU A 114 8.28 -14.86 -9.17
CA LEU A 114 7.45 -13.68 -8.89
C LEU A 114 7.52 -12.57 -9.96
N ALA A 115 8.60 -12.52 -10.74
CA ALA A 115 8.92 -11.37 -11.60
C ALA A 115 7.92 -11.11 -12.75
N GLU A 116 7.12 -12.11 -13.15
CA GLU A 116 6.19 -12.03 -14.30
C GLU A 116 4.71 -11.95 -13.89
N VAL A 117 4.37 -12.05 -12.59
CA VAL A 117 2.98 -12.26 -12.11
C VAL A 117 2.28 -10.98 -11.66
N LEU A 118 3.05 -9.93 -11.37
CA LEU A 118 2.55 -8.81 -10.58
C LEU A 118 2.65 -7.50 -11.36
N ASP A 119 1.68 -7.29 -12.24
CA ASP A 119 1.43 -6.00 -12.88
C ASP A 119 0.76 -5.07 -11.85
N PHE A 120 1.53 -4.63 -10.86
CA PHE A 120 1.04 -3.74 -9.82
C PHE A 120 1.06 -2.30 -10.30
N ASP A 121 -0.03 -1.59 -10.05
CA ASP A 121 -0.04 -0.14 -10.16
C ASP A 121 0.88 0.46 -9.07
N LYS A 122 2.13 0.72 -9.48
CA LYS A 122 3.16 1.36 -8.63
C LYS A 122 2.68 2.70 -8.09
N ASN A 123 1.88 3.46 -8.84
CA ASN A 123 1.34 4.73 -8.36
C ASN A 123 0.33 4.53 -7.24
N SER A 124 -0.55 3.53 -7.36
CA SER A 124 -1.46 3.15 -6.27
C SER A 124 -0.68 2.72 -5.02
N MET A 125 0.39 1.93 -5.17
CA MET A 125 1.23 1.54 -4.04
C MET A 125 1.87 2.74 -3.36
N ILE A 126 2.44 3.69 -4.11
CA ILE A 126 3.00 4.92 -3.54
C ILE A 126 1.92 5.73 -2.81
N LYS A 127 0.70 5.79 -3.35
CA LYS A 127 -0.44 6.46 -2.69
C LYS A 127 -0.81 5.79 -1.36
N ASP A 128 -0.81 4.46 -1.32
CA ASP A 128 -1.08 3.71 -0.10
C ASP A 128 0.03 3.87 0.93
N ILE A 129 1.30 3.81 0.49
CA ILE A 129 2.46 4.11 1.34
C ILE A 129 2.29 5.52 1.90
N LYS A 130 2.08 6.53 1.06
CA LYS A 130 1.88 7.92 1.49
C LYS A 130 0.77 8.02 2.53
N LYS A 131 -0.39 7.41 2.30
CA LYS A 131 -1.51 7.40 3.25
C LYS A 131 -1.14 6.77 4.60
N GLN A 132 -0.52 5.59 4.58
CA GLN A 132 -0.06 4.90 5.79
C GLN A 132 0.96 5.74 6.55
N LYS A 133 1.80 6.46 5.80
CA LYS A 133 2.92 7.23 6.34
C LYS A 133 2.51 8.63 6.83
N THR A 134 1.44 9.20 6.31
CA THR A 134 0.85 10.45 6.81
C THR A 134 -0.15 10.22 7.93
N TRP A 135 -0.55 8.98 8.18
CA TRP A 135 -1.52 8.65 9.22
C TRP A 135 -0.86 8.78 10.60
N ILE A 136 -1.28 9.79 11.35
CA ILE A 136 -0.88 9.98 12.74
C ILE A 136 -1.84 9.17 13.60
N LYS A 137 -1.34 8.07 14.18
CA LYS A 137 -2.11 7.26 15.13
C LYS A 137 -1.81 7.76 16.55
N PRO A 138 -2.82 8.08 17.36
CA PRO A 138 -2.59 8.33 18.78
C PRO A 138 -2.06 7.07 19.45
N ASP A 139 -1.02 7.22 20.24
CA ASP A 139 -0.48 6.18 21.11
C ASP A 139 -1.24 6.14 22.46
N LEU A 140 -0.83 5.26 23.37
CA LEU A 140 -1.52 5.09 24.64
C LEU A 140 -1.58 6.39 25.45
N LYS A 141 -0.47 7.15 25.49
CA LYS A 141 -0.37 8.40 26.24
C LYS A 141 -1.23 9.50 25.64
N ASP A 142 -1.31 9.53 24.31
CA ASP A 142 -2.25 10.41 23.62
C ASP A 142 -3.70 10.09 23.99
N TRP A 143 -4.07 8.81 24.01
CA TRP A 143 -5.42 8.39 24.39
C TRP A 143 -5.74 8.74 25.84
N GLU A 144 -4.78 8.59 26.75
CA GLU A 144 -4.91 9.05 28.15
C GLU A 144 -5.12 10.56 28.22
N THR A 145 -4.38 11.34 27.42
CA THR A 145 -4.52 12.80 27.35
C THR A 145 -5.89 13.22 26.81
N ILE A 146 -6.37 12.54 25.75
CA ILE A 146 -7.70 12.78 25.19
C ILE A 146 -8.77 12.47 26.24
N ALA A 147 -8.67 11.31 26.90
CA ALA A 147 -9.64 10.90 27.91
C ALA A 147 -9.71 11.92 29.06
N ALA A 148 -8.57 12.31 29.62
CA ALA A 148 -8.51 13.31 30.70
C ALA A 148 -9.10 14.66 30.26
N THR A 149 -8.81 15.10 29.05
CA THR A 149 -9.33 16.37 28.50
C THR A 149 -10.85 16.31 28.31
N VAL A 150 -11.36 15.19 27.81
CA VAL A 150 -12.81 14.98 27.62
C VAL A 150 -13.52 14.95 28.97
N GLU A 151 -13.00 14.21 29.95
CA GLU A 151 -13.55 14.15 31.31
C GLU A 151 -13.58 15.53 31.97
N GLU A 152 -12.49 16.30 31.89
CA GLU A 152 -12.41 17.65 32.43
C GLU A 152 -13.45 18.59 31.79
N GLN A 153 -13.62 18.53 30.46
CA GLN A 153 -14.59 19.37 29.76
C GLN A 153 -16.04 18.97 30.06
N ILE A 154 -16.32 17.68 30.21
CA ILE A 154 -17.64 17.18 30.64
C ILE A 154 -17.98 17.69 32.04
N LEU A 155 -17.02 17.67 32.97
CA LEU A 155 -17.21 18.16 34.35
C LEU A 155 -17.46 19.68 34.42
N LYS A 156 -17.06 20.44 33.39
CA LYS A 156 -17.31 21.89 33.28
C LYS A 156 -18.69 22.22 32.69
N VAL A 157 -19.40 21.25 32.13
CA VAL A 157 -20.79 21.46 31.68
C VAL A 157 -21.70 21.54 32.91
N ASP A 158 -22.61 22.51 32.91
CA ASP A 158 -23.55 22.75 34.01
C ASP A 158 -24.25 21.44 34.43
N PRO A 159 -24.17 21.02 35.71
CA PRO A 159 -24.80 19.79 36.20
C PRO A 159 -26.33 19.79 36.08
N HIS A 160 -26.96 20.94 35.85
CA HIS A 160 -28.40 21.05 35.58
C HIS A 160 -28.78 20.80 34.11
N ILE A 161 -27.80 20.69 33.20
CA ILE A 161 -28.02 20.40 31.78
C ILE A 161 -27.77 18.91 31.54
N THR A 162 -28.77 18.23 30.97
CA THR A 162 -28.56 16.86 30.48
C THR A 162 -27.60 16.89 29.29
N ILE A 163 -26.36 16.46 29.50
CA ILE A 163 -25.35 16.37 28.45
C ILE A 163 -25.84 15.35 27.41
N ASN A 164 -26.13 15.82 26.20
CA ASN A 164 -26.51 14.94 25.12
C ASN A 164 -25.26 14.27 24.50
N TRP A 165 -25.45 13.13 23.85
CA TRP A 165 -24.36 12.37 23.23
C TRP A 165 -23.58 13.17 22.17
N ASN A 166 -24.24 14.08 21.46
CA ASN A 166 -23.60 14.89 20.42
C ASN A 166 -22.56 15.85 21.03
N THR A 167 -22.85 16.45 22.19
CA THR A 167 -21.91 17.31 22.92
C THR A 167 -20.68 16.52 23.38
N VAL A 168 -20.85 15.29 23.87
CA VAL A 168 -19.73 14.41 24.23
C VAL A 168 -18.87 14.06 23.01
N VAL A 169 -19.51 13.74 21.88
CA VAL A 169 -18.81 13.46 20.62
C VAL A 169 -18.04 14.67 20.12
N GLU A 170 -18.61 15.88 20.22
CA GLU A 170 -17.94 17.13 19.82
C GLU A 170 -16.72 17.42 20.70
N ILE A 171 -16.86 17.33 22.03
CA ILE A 171 -15.74 17.47 22.99
C ILE A 171 -14.63 16.48 22.66
N TYR A 172 -14.98 15.20 22.43
CA TYR A 172 -14.04 14.17 22.01
C TYR A 172 -13.34 14.51 20.70
N GLN A 173 -14.09 14.92 19.68
CA GLN A 173 -13.53 15.27 18.38
C GLN A 173 -12.54 16.45 18.51
N ASN A 174 -12.87 17.47 19.30
CA ASN A 174 -11.99 18.61 19.53
C ASN A 174 -10.71 18.20 20.26
N ALA A 175 -10.82 17.43 21.35
CA ALA A 175 -9.65 16.92 22.08
C ALA A 175 -8.76 16.04 21.18
N TYR A 176 -9.36 15.16 20.37
CA TYR A 176 -8.65 14.36 19.40
C TYR A 176 -7.92 15.22 18.35
N GLN A 177 -8.58 16.24 17.78
CA GLN A 177 -7.96 17.11 16.78
C GLN A 177 -6.78 17.90 17.34
N GLU A 178 -6.85 18.40 18.58
CA GLU A 178 -5.74 19.13 19.21
C GLU A 178 -4.51 18.23 19.42
N VAL A 179 -4.71 16.99 19.89
CA VAL A 179 -3.60 16.04 20.02
C VAL A 179 -2.97 15.72 18.66
N ILE A 180 -3.78 15.50 17.62
CA ILE A 180 -3.28 15.29 16.26
C ILE A 180 -2.51 16.51 15.75
N LYS A 181 -2.99 17.73 16.03
CA LYS A 181 -2.33 18.97 15.63
C LYS A 181 -0.97 19.15 16.30
N ILE A 182 -0.87 18.88 17.60
CA ILE A 182 0.40 18.90 18.34
C ILE A 182 1.37 17.89 17.73
N LYS A 183 0.93 16.65 17.50
CA LYS A 183 1.78 15.62 16.87
C LYS A 183 2.27 16.01 15.48
N LYS A 184 1.43 16.66 14.67
CA LYS A 184 1.86 17.21 13.37
C LYS A 184 2.99 18.22 13.53
N ALA A 185 2.83 19.17 14.46
CA ALA A 185 3.84 20.20 14.70
C ALA A 185 5.17 19.59 15.14
N THR A 186 5.16 18.61 16.05
CA THR A 186 6.37 17.89 16.47
C THR A 186 7.06 17.19 15.30
N ILE A 187 6.30 16.50 14.44
CA ILE A 187 6.87 15.86 13.24
C ILE A 187 7.49 16.90 12.30
N GLU A 188 6.85 18.05 12.09
CA GLU A 188 7.40 19.13 11.27
C GLU A 188 8.71 19.69 11.82
N GLU A 189 8.82 19.84 13.15
CA GLU A 189 10.06 20.24 13.82
C GLU A 189 11.16 19.18 13.69
N GLU A 190 10.81 17.90 13.84
CA GLU A 190 11.74 16.79 13.62
C GLU A 190 12.27 16.77 12.18
N ILE A 191 11.40 16.98 11.18
CA ILE A 191 11.79 17.08 9.77
C ILE A 191 12.78 18.24 9.58
N LYS A 192 12.50 19.42 10.14
CA LYS A 192 13.40 20.58 10.07
C LYS A 192 14.75 20.29 10.73
N ALA A 193 14.76 19.66 11.90
CA ALA A 193 15.98 19.31 12.62
C ALA A 193 16.84 18.25 11.90
N MET A 194 16.24 17.51 10.96
CA MET A 194 16.91 16.48 10.16
C MET A 194 17.34 16.96 8.77
N ALA A 195 17.08 18.22 8.40
CA ALA A 195 17.40 18.75 7.06
C ALA A 195 18.89 18.66 6.70
N ASP A 196 19.79 18.79 7.69
CA ASP A 196 21.24 18.79 7.49
C ASP A 196 21.91 17.42 7.73
N ARG A 197 21.13 16.37 8.03
CA ARG A 197 21.65 15.04 8.32
C ARG A 197 21.81 14.20 7.06
N SER A 198 22.69 13.21 7.11
CA SER A 198 22.86 12.29 5.98
C SER A 198 21.64 11.37 5.81
N ASP A 199 21.31 11.02 4.56
CA ASP A 199 20.23 10.09 4.24
C ASP A 199 20.32 8.76 5.00
N LYS A 200 21.54 8.27 5.25
CA LYS A 200 21.78 7.04 6.00
C LYS A 200 21.39 7.17 7.48
N GLU A 201 21.68 8.32 8.09
CA GLU A 201 21.28 8.60 9.48
C GLU A 201 19.77 8.77 9.59
N ILE A 202 19.14 9.49 8.65
CA ILE A 202 17.68 9.66 8.63
C ILE A 202 17.01 8.29 8.45
N ARG A 203 17.48 7.46 7.51
CA ARG A 203 16.94 6.11 7.28
C ARG A 203 16.98 5.23 8.53
N ASN A 204 18.03 5.33 9.34
CA ASN A 204 18.19 4.50 10.54
C ASN A 204 17.40 5.05 11.74
N ASN A 205 17.46 6.36 11.98
CA ASN A 205 16.89 6.98 13.17
C ASN A 205 15.40 7.31 13.01
N ASN A 206 14.98 7.72 11.81
CA ASN A 206 13.60 8.02 11.48
C ASN A 206 13.24 7.53 10.06
N PRO A 207 13.09 6.21 9.88
CA PRO A 207 12.81 5.60 8.56
C PRO A 207 11.50 6.12 7.92
N GLN A 208 10.60 6.64 8.77
CA GLN A 208 9.33 7.22 8.39
C GLN A 208 9.52 8.53 7.61
N ILE A 209 10.31 9.45 8.16
CA ILE A 209 10.67 10.71 7.51
C ILE A 209 11.50 10.46 6.25
N TYR A 210 12.40 9.47 6.27
CA TYR A 210 13.18 9.09 5.10
C TYR A 210 12.29 8.76 3.89
N ILE A 211 11.30 7.87 4.07
CA ILE A 211 10.34 7.53 3.00
C ILE A 211 9.54 8.75 2.55
N GLN A 212 9.10 9.61 3.48
CA GLN A 212 8.34 10.82 3.15
C GLN A 212 9.16 11.78 2.27
N ASN A 213 10.43 11.98 2.58
CA ASN A 213 11.34 12.82 1.78
C ASN A 213 11.54 12.22 0.37
N MET A 214 11.76 10.91 0.27
CA MET A 214 11.85 10.25 -1.04
C MET A 214 10.57 10.42 -1.87
N ILE A 215 9.39 10.26 -1.26
CA ILE A 215 8.10 10.47 -1.94
C ILE A 215 7.95 11.92 -2.39
N ALA A 216 8.33 12.90 -1.56
CA ALA A 216 8.24 14.31 -1.91
C ALA A 216 9.13 14.67 -3.11
N GLU A 217 10.37 14.18 -3.14
CA GLU A 217 11.27 14.39 -4.26
C GLU A 217 10.78 13.68 -5.53
N ARG A 218 10.27 12.46 -5.40
CA ARG A 218 9.64 11.73 -6.51
C ARG A 218 8.42 12.46 -7.07
N ASP A 219 7.56 13.01 -6.22
CA ASP A 219 6.40 13.82 -6.63
C ASP A 219 6.84 15.13 -7.31
N ARG A 220 7.95 15.74 -6.88
CA ARG A 220 8.57 16.91 -7.55
C ARG A 220 9.03 16.54 -8.96
N LEU A 221 9.75 15.44 -9.13
CA LEU A 221 10.22 14.98 -10.44
C LEU A 221 9.06 14.72 -11.41
N LEU A 222 8.00 14.05 -10.96
CA LEU A 222 6.79 13.85 -11.79
C LEU A 222 6.13 15.16 -12.20
N TYR A 223 6.12 16.16 -11.32
CA TYR A 223 5.60 17.48 -11.66
C TYR A 223 6.46 18.14 -12.75
N LEU A 224 7.79 18.07 -12.63
CA LEU A 224 8.72 18.61 -13.62
C LEU A 224 8.58 17.90 -14.96
N GLU A 225 8.45 16.57 -14.96
CA GLU A 225 8.18 15.75 -16.14
C GLU A 225 6.88 16.20 -16.83
N TYR A 226 5.78 16.27 -16.07
CA TYR A 226 4.47 16.72 -16.56
C TYR A 226 4.53 18.13 -17.18
N MET A 227 5.13 19.08 -16.46
CA MET A 227 5.29 20.45 -16.95
C MET A 227 6.22 20.51 -18.16
N GLY A 228 7.28 19.71 -18.16
CA GLY A 228 8.23 19.56 -19.25
C GLY A 228 7.54 19.11 -20.54
N HIS A 229 6.72 18.06 -20.48
CA HIS A 229 5.94 17.61 -21.63
C HIS A 229 4.92 18.64 -22.11
N ARG A 230 4.31 19.43 -21.21
CA ARG A 230 3.40 20.52 -21.62
C ARG A 230 4.14 21.62 -22.38
N ILE A 231 5.34 21.97 -21.93
CA ILE A 231 6.22 22.93 -22.61
C ILE A 231 6.63 22.38 -23.98
N GLU A 232 7.11 21.14 -24.05
CA GLU A 232 7.51 20.47 -25.29
C GLU A 232 6.35 20.45 -26.29
N LYS A 233 5.16 20.01 -25.86
CA LYS A 233 3.96 19.96 -26.70
C LYS A 233 3.56 21.34 -27.22
N PHE A 234 3.69 22.38 -26.39
CA PHE A 234 3.38 23.74 -26.80
C PHE A 234 4.36 24.24 -27.87
N ILE A 235 5.66 24.01 -27.67
CA ILE A 235 6.72 24.39 -28.62
C ILE A 235 6.55 23.65 -29.96
N ASN A 236 6.32 22.34 -29.93
CA ASN A 236 6.11 21.54 -31.15
C ASN A 236 4.91 22.08 -31.94
N LYS A 237 3.81 22.43 -31.26
CA LYS A 237 2.65 23.06 -31.91
C LYS A 237 3.00 24.39 -32.60
N LEU A 238 3.92 25.19 -32.06
CA LEU A 238 4.38 26.42 -32.70
C LEU A 238 5.26 26.13 -33.92
N LEU A 239 6.18 25.17 -33.80
CA LEU A 239 7.02 24.72 -34.91
C LEU A 239 6.19 24.18 -36.08
N ASP A 240 5.18 23.35 -35.79
CA ASP A 240 4.27 22.80 -36.80
C ASP A 240 3.49 23.89 -37.54
N LYS A 241 3.07 24.95 -36.83
CA LYS A 241 2.38 26.10 -37.45
C LYS A 241 3.31 26.85 -38.40
N LEU A 242 4.55 27.12 -37.98
CA LEU A 242 5.55 27.79 -38.81
C LEU A 242 5.86 26.95 -40.05
N TYR A 243 6.02 25.63 -39.89
CA TYR A 243 6.20 24.70 -40.98
C TYR A 243 5.03 24.75 -41.97
N ASN A 244 3.81 24.62 -41.49
CA ASN A 244 2.62 24.64 -42.34
C ASN A 244 2.39 25.98 -43.05
N LYS A 245 2.80 27.10 -42.45
CA LYS A 245 2.80 28.42 -43.11
C LYS A 245 3.83 28.42 -44.24
N HIS A 246 5.07 28.02 -43.94
CA HIS A 246 6.15 27.98 -44.92
C HIS A 246 5.85 27.06 -46.10
N CYS A 247 5.32 25.85 -45.87
CA CYS A 247 4.93 24.94 -46.94
C CYS A 247 3.84 25.50 -47.87
N ARG A 248 2.92 26.32 -47.34
CA ARG A 248 1.89 27.00 -48.14
C ARG A 248 2.48 28.11 -49.02
N GLU A 249 3.50 28.80 -48.53
CA GLU A 249 4.16 29.90 -49.25
C GLU A 249 5.17 29.40 -50.32
N MET A 250 5.83 28.26 -50.07
CA MET A 250 6.91 27.69 -50.89
C MET A 250 6.47 26.62 -51.90
N ALA A 251 5.22 26.65 -52.38
CA ALA A 251 4.51 25.57 -53.10
C ALA A 251 5.15 24.97 -54.38
N LYS A 252 6.43 25.22 -54.72
CA LYS A 252 7.09 24.68 -55.91
C LYS A 252 8.01 23.46 -55.70
N ASN A 253 8.40 23.10 -54.47
CA ASN A 253 9.18 21.85 -54.25
C ASN A 253 9.14 21.32 -52.79
N PHE A 254 8.32 20.30 -52.54
CA PHE A 254 8.15 19.67 -51.22
C PHE A 254 9.46 19.12 -50.61
N GLN A 255 10.36 18.58 -51.44
CA GLN A 255 11.66 18.08 -50.97
C GLN A 255 12.61 19.19 -50.50
N ILE A 256 12.56 20.38 -51.11
CA ILE A 256 13.35 21.56 -50.70
C ILE A 256 12.78 22.12 -49.40
N ALA A 257 11.46 22.22 -49.28
CA ALA A 257 10.78 22.64 -48.05
C ALA A 257 11.09 21.71 -46.86
N LYS A 258 11.13 20.39 -47.08
CA LYS A 258 11.50 19.40 -46.04
C LYS A 258 12.98 19.50 -45.61
N ARG A 259 13.90 19.73 -46.55
CA ARG A 259 15.34 19.95 -46.24
C ARG A 259 15.58 21.27 -45.51
N MET A 260 14.85 22.34 -45.85
CA MET A 260 14.93 23.63 -45.14
C MET A 260 14.19 23.63 -43.80
N TYR A 261 13.17 22.78 -43.59
CA TYR A 261 12.53 22.61 -42.28
C TYR A 261 13.47 22.03 -41.22
N ASN A 262 14.33 21.09 -41.60
CA ASN A 262 15.44 20.65 -40.73
C ASN A 262 16.38 21.82 -40.38
N ALA A 263 16.35 22.92 -41.15
CA ALA A 263 17.08 24.16 -40.90
C ALA A 263 16.24 25.27 -40.20
N ILE A 264 14.92 25.11 -39.96
CA ILE A 264 14.15 25.95 -39.01
C ILE A 264 14.56 25.51 -37.60
N SER A 265 15.80 25.81 -37.26
CA SER A 265 16.47 25.46 -36.01
C SER A 265 16.13 26.47 -34.91
N ILE A 266 15.63 27.65 -35.28
CA ILE A 266 15.43 28.77 -34.37
C ILE A 266 13.99 29.26 -34.52
N LEU A 267 13.24 29.30 -33.40
CA LEU A 267 11.96 29.98 -33.36
C LEU A 267 12.21 31.50 -33.49
N PRO A 268 11.40 32.24 -34.27
CA PRO A 268 11.49 33.69 -34.35
C PRO A 268 11.37 34.34 -32.96
N HIS A 269 11.77 35.60 -32.83
CA HIS A 269 11.59 36.30 -31.55
C HIS A 269 10.11 36.38 -31.17
N TRP A 270 9.83 36.30 -29.88
CA TRP A 270 8.45 36.27 -29.36
C TRP A 270 7.64 37.53 -29.67
N ASN A 271 8.29 38.59 -30.14
CA ASN A 271 7.74 39.88 -30.55
C ASN A 271 7.65 40.07 -32.08
N GLU A 272 8.11 39.13 -32.90
CA GLU A 272 7.97 39.21 -34.36
C GLU A 272 6.53 38.85 -34.80
N GLU A 273 5.99 39.58 -35.79
CA GLU A 273 4.61 39.47 -36.31
C GLU A 273 4.19 38.04 -36.75
N ASN A 274 5.15 37.14 -36.92
CA ASN A 274 4.94 35.77 -37.36
C ASN A 274 4.69 34.79 -36.19
N MET A 275 4.86 35.23 -34.93
CA MET A 275 4.61 34.46 -33.69
C MET A 275 3.52 35.09 -32.80
N THR A 276 3.09 36.31 -33.14
CA THR A 276 2.21 37.19 -32.36
C THR A 276 0.77 36.69 -32.31
N ASP A 277 0.55 35.78 -31.38
CA ASP A 277 -0.46 36.10 -30.38
C ASP A 277 0.31 36.45 -29.11
N LYS A 278 0.12 37.66 -28.55
CA LYS A 278 0.66 38.04 -27.22
C LYS A 278 0.39 36.94 -26.18
N ARG A 279 -0.69 36.18 -26.39
CA ARG A 279 -1.06 35.01 -25.59
C ARG A 279 -0.05 33.86 -25.66
N ASN A 280 0.67 33.65 -26.76
CA ASN A 280 1.68 32.58 -26.87
C ASN A 280 2.91 32.87 -26.00
N LYS A 281 3.42 34.11 -26.03
CA LYS A 281 4.53 34.56 -25.17
C LYS A 281 4.14 34.43 -23.69
N LEU A 282 3.01 35.00 -23.30
CA LEU A 282 2.50 34.91 -21.93
C LEU A 282 2.30 33.45 -21.48
N LYS A 283 1.88 32.58 -22.40
CA LYS A 283 1.68 31.17 -22.12
C LYS A 283 2.99 30.42 -21.89
N ILE A 284 4.02 30.62 -22.72
CA ILE A 284 5.31 29.95 -22.51
C ILE A 284 5.99 30.47 -21.24
N GLU A 285 5.95 31.78 -20.99
CA GLU A 285 6.46 32.39 -19.74
C GLU A 285 5.76 31.80 -18.52
N SER A 286 4.43 31.66 -18.57
CA SER A 286 3.65 31.05 -17.50
C SER A 286 4.04 29.58 -17.26
N LEU A 287 4.18 28.77 -18.32
CA LEU A 287 4.56 27.37 -18.20
C LEU A 287 5.99 27.20 -17.65
N VAL A 288 6.94 28.00 -18.13
CA VAL A 288 8.32 28.01 -17.67
C VAL A 288 8.41 28.47 -16.22
N LYS A 289 7.66 29.50 -15.82
CA LYS A 289 7.57 29.93 -14.42
C LYS A 289 7.07 28.81 -13.51
N LEU A 290 6.03 28.09 -13.92
CA LEU A 290 5.51 26.96 -13.16
C LEU A 290 6.54 25.82 -13.02
N TYR A 291 7.28 25.52 -14.08
CA TYR A 291 8.39 24.56 -14.04
C TYR A 291 9.49 25.03 -13.07
N ASN A 292 9.99 26.26 -13.25
CA ASN A 292 11.11 26.82 -12.48
C ASN A 292 10.78 26.99 -10.99
N ASN A 293 9.52 27.20 -10.63
CA ASN A 293 9.09 27.25 -9.23
C ASN A 293 9.27 25.91 -8.48
N LYS A 294 9.42 24.80 -9.22
CA LYS A 294 9.64 23.45 -8.65
C LYS A 294 11.03 22.89 -8.97
N GLU A 295 11.83 23.59 -9.77
CA GLU A 295 13.23 23.25 -10.02
C GLU A 295 14.13 24.06 -9.09
N PHE A 296 14.77 23.37 -8.16
CA PHE A 296 15.63 24.00 -7.16
C PHE A 296 17.09 24.12 -7.62
N ILE A 297 17.49 23.35 -8.64
CA ILE A 297 18.83 23.43 -9.21
C ILE A 297 18.84 24.57 -10.23
N GLU A 298 19.54 25.65 -9.92
CA GLU A 298 19.56 26.88 -10.73
C GLU A 298 19.96 26.58 -12.19
N ASP A 299 20.99 25.76 -12.40
CA ASP A 299 21.49 25.37 -13.73
C ASP A 299 20.48 24.57 -14.57
N LYS A 300 19.45 24.00 -13.93
CA LYS A 300 18.38 23.24 -14.59
C LYS A 300 17.11 24.06 -14.82
N LYS A 301 17.05 25.30 -14.32
CA LYS A 301 15.92 26.19 -14.60
C LYS A 301 15.89 26.55 -16.08
N LEU A 302 14.67 26.68 -16.59
CA LEU A 302 14.44 26.96 -17.99
C LEU A 302 14.43 28.46 -18.25
N ASP A 303 15.13 28.84 -19.31
CA ASP A 303 14.99 30.15 -19.93
C ASP A 303 14.03 30.02 -21.13
N TYR A 304 12.90 30.74 -21.07
CA TYR A 304 11.89 30.67 -22.11
C TYR A 304 12.39 31.25 -23.44
N ASP A 305 13.33 32.20 -23.42
CA ASP A 305 13.93 32.76 -24.63
C ASP A 305 14.88 31.76 -25.30
N LYS A 306 15.67 31.03 -24.51
CA LYS A 306 16.58 29.99 -25.02
C LYS A 306 15.85 28.76 -25.57
N LEU A 307 14.61 28.49 -25.15
CA LEU A 307 13.76 27.45 -25.76
C LEU A 307 13.49 27.67 -27.26
N ARG A 308 13.83 28.86 -27.79
CA ARG A 308 13.83 29.14 -29.24
C ARG A 308 15.00 28.49 -29.98
N GLU A 309 16.06 28.07 -29.31
CA GLU A 309 17.24 27.45 -29.91
C GLU A 309 17.10 25.92 -29.97
N LEU A 310 17.47 25.31 -31.09
CA LEU A 310 17.39 23.86 -31.28
C LEU A 310 18.25 23.07 -30.27
N THR A 311 19.47 23.53 -30.02
CA THR A 311 20.43 22.91 -29.09
C THR A 311 19.86 22.89 -27.68
N TYR A 312 19.33 24.02 -27.21
CA TYR A 312 18.70 24.12 -25.91
C TYR A 312 17.45 23.22 -25.80
N ARG A 313 16.58 23.17 -26.82
CA ARG A 313 15.43 22.26 -26.84
C ARG A 313 15.81 20.78 -26.79
N LYS A 314 16.88 20.38 -27.48
CA LYS A 314 17.38 18.99 -27.44
C LYS A 314 17.86 18.63 -26.03
N SER A 315 18.68 19.48 -25.41
CA SER A 315 19.14 19.30 -24.03
C SER A 315 17.96 19.23 -23.04
N PHE A 316 16.98 20.12 -23.19
CA PHE A 316 15.75 20.11 -22.41
C PHE A 316 14.98 18.78 -22.52
N LYS A 317 14.79 18.27 -23.74
CA LYS A 317 14.11 16.99 -23.99
C LYS A 317 14.85 15.81 -23.39
N GLU A 318 16.18 15.80 -23.49
CA GLU A 318 17.02 14.79 -22.83
C GLU A 318 16.90 14.87 -21.30
N ASN A 319 16.81 16.08 -20.73
CA ASN A 319 16.60 16.26 -19.30
C ASN A 319 15.24 15.72 -18.85
N ILE A 320 14.16 15.94 -19.60
CA ILE A 320 12.83 15.35 -19.29
C ILE A 320 12.94 13.82 -19.24
N LYS A 321 13.59 13.18 -20.22
CA LYS A 321 13.78 11.73 -20.23
C LYS A 321 14.59 11.24 -19.02
N LYS A 322 15.61 12.00 -18.60
CA LYS A 322 16.37 11.68 -17.38
C LYS A 322 15.50 11.78 -16.13
N ILE A 323 14.64 12.80 -16.04
CA ILE A 323 13.67 12.97 -14.96
C ILE A 323 12.69 11.80 -14.91
N GLU A 324 12.14 11.40 -16.06
CA GLU A 324 11.23 10.25 -16.20
C GLU A 324 11.92 8.94 -15.76
N HIS A 325 13.16 8.71 -16.17
CA HIS A 325 13.91 7.54 -15.75
C HIS A 325 14.16 7.55 -14.23
N LEU A 326 14.59 8.69 -13.69
CA LEU A 326 14.87 8.85 -12.26
C LEU A 326 13.59 8.68 -11.41
N SER A 327 12.46 9.25 -11.82
CA SER A 327 11.18 9.12 -11.11
C SER A 327 10.71 7.66 -11.04
N ASN A 328 10.97 6.89 -12.10
CA ASN A 328 10.68 5.46 -12.17
C ASN A 328 11.58 4.62 -11.26
N GLU A 329 12.89 4.89 -11.24
CA GLU A 329 13.82 4.20 -10.33
C GLU A 329 13.50 4.54 -8.86
N MET A 330 13.30 5.82 -8.53
CA MET A 330 12.89 6.24 -7.19
C MET A 330 11.59 5.57 -6.74
N THR A 331 10.63 5.37 -7.64
CA THR A 331 9.38 4.67 -7.32
C THR A 331 9.67 3.23 -6.86
N LYS A 332 10.61 2.52 -7.50
CA LYS A 332 11.03 1.17 -7.08
C LYS A 332 11.74 1.22 -5.72
N ASP A 333 12.65 2.18 -5.55
CA ASP A 333 13.45 2.32 -4.33
C ASP A 333 12.58 2.63 -3.10
N ILE A 334 11.57 3.49 -3.25
CA ILE A 334 10.60 3.80 -2.18
C ILE A 334 9.87 2.52 -1.76
N ILE A 335 9.40 1.73 -2.72
CA ILE A 335 8.65 0.49 -2.44
C ILE A 335 9.55 -0.50 -1.71
N ASN A 336 10.75 -0.76 -2.24
CA ASN A 336 11.71 -1.69 -1.65
C ASN A 336 12.14 -1.24 -0.25
N THR A 337 12.48 0.03 -0.08
CA THR A 337 12.84 0.62 1.21
C THR A 337 11.72 0.48 2.24
N ASN A 338 10.46 0.70 1.82
CA ASN A 338 9.32 0.51 2.71
C ASN A 338 9.12 -0.97 3.10
N ILE A 339 9.36 -1.91 2.19
CA ILE A 339 9.35 -3.34 2.48
C ILE A 339 10.44 -3.67 3.51
N ASP A 340 11.67 -3.24 3.27
CA ASP A 340 12.82 -3.48 4.16
C ASP A 340 12.56 -2.95 5.58
N ILE A 341 12.07 -1.71 5.69
CA ILE A 341 11.74 -1.09 6.98
C ILE A 341 10.67 -1.90 7.70
N ASN A 342 9.64 -2.34 6.97
CA ASN A 342 8.58 -3.15 7.56
C ASN A 342 9.05 -4.55 7.97
N ILE A 343 10.02 -5.15 7.28
CA ILE A 343 10.64 -6.42 7.68
C ILE A 343 11.45 -6.22 8.97
N ARG A 344 12.39 -5.27 8.98
CA ARG A 344 13.22 -4.97 10.16
C ARG A 344 12.39 -4.65 11.39
N THR A 345 11.33 -3.85 11.22
CA THR A 345 10.40 -3.52 12.31
C THR A 345 9.76 -4.78 12.91
N ARG A 346 9.42 -5.78 12.08
CA ARG A 346 8.83 -7.05 12.53
C ARG A 346 9.87 -7.94 13.19
N GLU A 347 11.10 -7.98 12.69
CA GLU A 347 12.22 -8.68 13.33
C GLU A 347 12.46 -8.13 14.75
N THR A 348 12.49 -6.80 14.90
CA THR A 348 12.61 -6.16 16.22
C THR A 348 11.46 -6.54 17.16
N TYR A 349 10.23 -6.64 16.67
CA TYR A 349 9.10 -7.10 17.50
C TYR A 349 9.21 -8.58 17.86
N LEU A 350 9.66 -9.43 16.94
CA LEU A 350 9.91 -10.85 17.24
C LEU A 350 10.93 -11.02 18.37
N GLU A 351 11.98 -10.20 18.37
CA GLU A 351 13.05 -10.28 19.36
C GLU A 351 12.68 -9.63 20.70
N ASN A 352 12.00 -8.48 20.67
CA ASN A 352 11.87 -7.62 21.87
C ASN A 352 10.44 -7.51 22.42
N ASP A 353 9.40 -7.80 21.62
CA ASP A 353 8.00 -7.60 22.01
C ASP A 353 7.03 -8.44 21.17
N ILE A 354 7.06 -9.76 21.41
CA ILE A 354 6.21 -10.74 20.74
C ILE A 354 4.72 -10.39 20.90
N GLY A 355 4.34 -9.77 22.02
CA GLY A 355 2.98 -9.30 22.29
C GLY A 355 2.51 -8.29 21.25
N LYS A 356 3.30 -7.25 20.97
CA LYS A 356 2.99 -6.28 19.90
C LYS A 356 2.93 -6.91 18.52
N MET A 357 3.73 -7.94 18.24
CA MET A 357 3.64 -8.66 16.97
C MET A 357 2.30 -9.39 16.85
N ILE A 358 1.91 -10.14 17.89
CA ILE A 358 0.65 -10.88 17.94
C ILE A 358 -0.53 -9.91 17.82
N ASP A 359 -0.53 -8.81 18.57
CA ASP A 359 -1.58 -7.80 18.51
C ASP A 359 -1.72 -7.20 17.11
N ARG A 360 -0.61 -6.88 16.42
CA ARG A 360 -0.66 -6.37 15.04
C ARG A 360 -1.10 -7.39 14.00
N ILE A 361 -0.79 -8.67 14.21
CA ILE A 361 -1.31 -9.76 13.37
C ILE A 361 -2.82 -9.88 13.55
N LEU A 362 -3.30 -9.73 14.79
CA LEU A 362 -4.72 -9.83 15.15
C LEU A 362 -5.53 -8.56 14.80
N GLU A 363 -4.90 -7.39 14.67
CA GLU A 363 -5.56 -6.09 14.44
C GLU A 363 -6.01 -5.80 12.99
N ARG A 364 -5.79 -6.69 12.00
CA ARG A 364 -6.47 -6.55 10.69
C ARG A 364 -7.82 -7.27 10.71
N LYS A 365 -8.84 -6.48 11.11
CA LYS A 365 -10.29 -6.78 11.13
C LYS A 365 -10.78 -7.74 12.21
N ARG A 366 -11.04 -7.21 13.42
CA ARG A 366 -12.26 -7.55 14.16
C ARG A 366 -12.81 -6.30 14.84
N GLU A 367 -14.12 -6.14 14.74
CA GLU A 367 -14.90 -5.30 15.65
C GLU A 367 -14.38 -5.55 17.07
N LYS A 368 -14.19 -4.45 17.83
CA LYS A 368 -14.05 -4.54 19.28
C LYS A 368 -15.12 -5.52 19.77
N ILE A 369 -14.73 -6.49 20.61
CA ILE A 369 -15.70 -7.39 21.25
C ILE A 369 -16.75 -6.49 21.89
N ASP A 370 -17.95 -6.51 21.33
CA ASP A 370 -19.09 -5.82 21.90
C ASP A 370 -19.47 -6.58 23.17
N MET A 371 -19.12 -6.00 24.32
CA MET A 371 -19.43 -6.53 25.65
C MET A 371 -20.85 -6.15 26.10
N SER A 372 -21.73 -5.80 25.16
CA SER A 372 -23.15 -5.54 25.44
C SER A 372 -23.87 -6.79 25.93
N ASN A 373 -23.45 -7.99 25.50
CA ASN A 373 -24.10 -9.26 25.82
C ASN A 373 -23.06 -10.38 26.07
N LEU A 374 -23.21 -11.13 27.16
CA LEU A 374 -22.41 -12.32 27.48
C LEU A 374 -23.27 -13.58 27.37
N PHE A 375 -22.87 -14.50 26.48
CA PHE A 375 -23.52 -15.80 26.33
C PHE A 375 -22.92 -16.81 27.32
N ILE A 376 -23.75 -17.30 28.24
CA ILE A 376 -23.38 -18.22 29.30
C ILE A 376 -23.92 -19.60 28.95
N LYS A 377 -23.09 -20.64 29.08
CA LYS A 377 -23.50 -22.04 28.97
C LYS A 377 -23.15 -22.77 30.26
N GLU A 378 -24.16 -23.06 31.07
CA GLU A 378 -24.02 -23.82 32.33
C GLU A 378 -25.02 -24.98 32.30
N ASN A 379 -24.57 -26.19 32.61
CA ASN A 379 -25.42 -27.41 32.65
C ASN A 379 -26.27 -27.65 31.39
N GLY A 380 -25.79 -27.23 30.23
CA GLY A 380 -26.49 -27.40 28.94
C GLY A 380 -27.54 -26.32 28.63
N ILE A 381 -27.78 -25.38 29.54
CA ILE A 381 -28.70 -24.25 29.35
C ILE A 381 -27.90 -23.03 28.90
N PHE A 382 -28.42 -22.30 27.90
CA PHE A 382 -27.84 -21.06 27.40
C PHE A 382 -28.62 -19.86 27.92
N THR A 383 -27.93 -18.92 28.55
CA THR A 383 -28.49 -17.64 29.00
C THR A 383 -27.68 -16.47 28.47
N ILE A 384 -28.33 -15.33 28.28
CA ILE A 384 -27.70 -14.09 27.80
C ILE A 384 -27.74 -13.10 28.96
N GLU A 385 -26.57 -12.68 29.44
CA GLU A 385 -26.43 -11.61 30.44
C GLU A 385 -26.14 -10.30 29.70
N THR A 386 -26.94 -9.27 29.96
CA THR A 386 -26.85 -7.96 29.29
C THR A 386 -26.46 -6.85 30.27
N ASP A 387 -26.39 -7.15 31.56
CA ASP A 387 -25.96 -6.21 32.60
C ASP A 387 -24.44 -6.05 32.61
N LYS A 388 -23.95 -4.84 32.32
CA LYS A 388 -22.53 -4.54 32.16
C LYS A 388 -21.69 -4.80 33.40
N GLU A 389 -22.21 -4.56 34.61
CA GLU A 389 -21.44 -4.75 35.84
C GLU A 389 -21.35 -6.24 36.21
N LYS A 390 -22.42 -7.01 35.98
CA LYS A 390 -22.39 -8.46 36.12
C LYS A 390 -21.48 -9.14 35.10
N ILE A 391 -21.43 -8.64 33.86
CA ILE A 391 -20.50 -9.13 32.82
C ILE A 391 -19.06 -8.91 33.28
N LYS A 392 -18.71 -7.70 33.75
CA LYS A 392 -17.36 -7.39 34.23
C LYS A 392 -16.95 -8.27 35.41
N GLU A 393 -17.81 -8.42 36.41
CA GLU A 393 -17.54 -9.23 37.59
C GLU A 393 -17.30 -10.70 37.22
N ARG A 394 -18.15 -11.27 36.35
CA ARG A 394 -18.01 -12.67 35.91
C ARG A 394 -16.79 -12.91 35.05
N VAL A 395 -16.46 -11.99 34.14
CA VAL A 395 -15.23 -12.05 33.33
C VAL A 395 -13.99 -11.97 34.24
N HIS A 396 -14.00 -11.07 35.21
CA HIS A 396 -12.92 -10.96 36.19
C HIS A 396 -12.73 -12.26 36.99
N ASN A 397 -13.83 -12.85 37.48
CA ASN A 397 -13.79 -14.12 38.21
C ASN A 397 -13.33 -15.30 37.34
N HIS A 398 -13.75 -15.35 36.06
CA HIS A 398 -13.29 -16.35 35.10
C HIS A 398 -11.78 -16.28 34.90
N TYR A 399 -11.24 -15.09 34.64
CA TYR A 399 -9.80 -14.91 34.46
C TYR A 399 -9.02 -15.19 35.75
N LYS A 400 -9.54 -14.79 36.92
CA LYS A 400 -8.95 -15.08 38.24
C LYS A 400 -8.91 -16.59 38.55
N ALA A 401 -9.93 -17.34 38.13
CA ALA A 401 -9.95 -18.80 38.25
C ALA A 401 -9.06 -19.49 37.21
N TRP A 402 -8.97 -18.95 36.00
CA TRP A 402 -8.13 -19.47 34.92
C TRP A 402 -6.63 -19.30 35.20
N THR A 403 -6.22 -18.17 35.80
CA THR A 403 -4.82 -17.91 36.17
C THR A 403 -4.33 -18.71 37.37
N ARG A 404 -5.23 -19.23 38.23
CA ARG A 404 -4.87 -20.10 39.37
C ARG A 404 -4.22 -21.44 38.98
N LYS A 405 -4.27 -21.87 37.72
CA LYS A 405 -3.64 -23.12 37.25
C LYS A 405 -2.22 -22.95 36.68
N ARG A 406 -1.61 -21.76 36.75
CA ARG A 406 -0.19 -21.54 36.43
C ARG A 406 0.60 -21.28 37.70
N ASN A 407 0.76 -22.32 38.53
CA ASN A 407 1.93 -22.41 39.41
C ASN A 407 3.03 -23.09 38.58
N VAL A 408 4.04 -22.30 38.21
CA VAL A 408 5.35 -22.80 37.78
C VAL A 408 6.08 -23.33 39.00
#